data_AF-A0A6S6U9V7-F1
#
_entry.id   AF-A0A6S6U9V7-F1
#
_cell.length_a   1.000
_cell.length_b   1.000
_cell.length_c   1.000
_cell.angle_alpha   90.00
_cell.angle_beta   90.00
_cell.angle_gamma   90.00
#
_symmetry.space_group_name_H-M   'P 1'
#
loop_
_entity.id
_entity.type
_entity.pdbx_description
1 polymer ?
#
loop_
_entity_poly.entity_id
_entity_poly.type
_entity_poly.pdbx_seq_one_letter_code
_entity_poly.pdbx_strand_id
1 'polypeptide(L)'
;RTLNFIPVSNMKLLNNEVFESFSKSLLSNDLRGVERNHKLLKQELAILQKNKELKHISSLIEKVDSELRPLEMLPFFEPYQKYILLAKMTMEKNYLIVSLAYIFESLREYCAYRFLDLCTDIDFKDDYAKNTAVMNTINNFRQAKFGIEILKKHKGIYQKNKTEFKRVRKLYEKIRKRRNALAHINTSSNFEDIKKDLREIIEKVEGLFDDEVLAKIIV
;
A
#
# COMPACT_ATOMS: atom_id res chain seq x y z
N ARG A 1 19.84 -14.94 3.57
CA ARG A 1 21.12 -15.71 3.49
C ARG A 1 22.38 -14.81 3.57
N THR A 2 22.25 -13.48 3.67
CA THR A 2 23.39 -12.54 3.57
C THR A 2 24.07 -12.14 4.89
N LEU A 3 23.59 -12.61 6.06
CA LEU A 3 24.12 -12.20 7.36
C LEU A 3 25.25 -13.09 7.92
N ASN A 4 25.61 -14.18 7.23
CA ASN A 4 26.63 -15.13 7.72
C ASN A 4 28.09 -14.65 7.58
N PHE A 5 28.32 -13.41 7.12
CA PHE A 5 29.66 -12.87 6.86
C PHE A 5 30.02 -11.66 7.72
N ILE A 6 29.16 -11.26 8.66
CA ILE A 6 29.43 -10.10 9.54
C ILE A 6 29.96 -10.63 10.88
N PRO A 7 31.20 -10.30 11.28
CA PRO A 7 31.71 -10.64 12.61
C PRO A 7 30.74 -10.19 13.71
N VAL A 8 30.54 -10.99 14.75
CA VAL A 8 29.60 -10.71 15.85
C VAL A 8 29.90 -9.37 16.54
N SER A 9 31.18 -8.97 16.61
CA SER A 9 31.60 -7.65 17.09
C SER A 9 30.98 -6.51 16.27
N ASN A 10 30.87 -6.69 14.96
CA ASN A 10 30.38 -5.68 14.02
C ASN A 10 28.84 -5.63 14.01
N MET A 11 28.17 -6.73 14.36
CA MET A 11 26.71 -6.72 14.58
C MET A 11 26.29 -5.82 15.74
N LYS A 12 27.17 -5.58 16.73
CA LYS A 12 26.90 -4.64 17.83
C LYS A 12 27.03 -3.17 17.40
N LEU A 13 27.75 -2.91 16.31
CA LEU A 13 27.90 -1.57 15.72
C LEU A 13 26.72 -1.20 14.82
N LEU A 14 25.92 -2.19 14.41
CA LEU A 14 24.65 -1.96 13.73
C LEU A 14 23.60 -1.62 14.78
N ASN A 15 22.96 -0.46 14.68
CA ASN A 15 21.80 -0.14 15.50
C ASN A 15 20.60 -1.02 15.06
N ASN A 16 20.55 -2.25 15.56
CA ASN A 16 19.56 -3.24 15.16
C ASN A 16 18.12 -2.76 15.37
N GLU A 17 17.88 -1.89 16.35
CA GLU A 17 16.55 -1.34 16.65
C GLU A 17 15.99 -0.47 15.51
N VAL A 18 16.83 0.34 14.85
CA VAL A 18 16.41 1.21 13.75
C VAL A 18 16.04 0.37 12.52
N PHE A 19 16.86 -0.62 12.18
CA PHE A 19 16.58 -1.54 11.07
C PHE A 19 15.35 -2.40 11.34
N GLU A 20 15.19 -2.90 12.57
CA GLU A 20 14.05 -3.70 12.98
C GLU A 20 12.76 -2.88 12.98
N SER A 21 12.79 -1.65 13.49
CA SER A 21 11.63 -0.75 13.51
C SER A 21 11.14 -0.42 12.10
N PHE A 22 12.07 -0.11 11.19
CA PHE A 22 11.72 0.10 9.78
C PHE A 22 11.12 -1.16 9.14
N SER A 23 11.76 -2.32 9.36
CA SER A 23 11.28 -3.60 8.82
C SER A 23 9.89 -3.95 9.36
N LYS A 24 9.65 -3.74 10.66
CA LYS A 24 8.34 -3.95 11.29
C LYS A 24 7.28 -3.08 10.64
N SER A 25 7.52 -1.76 10.50
CA SER A 25 6.56 -0.87 9.85
C SER A 25 6.29 -1.25 8.40
N LEU A 26 7.33 -1.64 7.65
CA LEU A 26 7.19 -2.04 6.25
C LEU A 26 6.37 -3.33 6.10
N LEU A 27 6.55 -4.30 7.00
CA LEU A 27 5.86 -5.59 6.93
C LEU A 27 4.47 -5.57 7.58
N SER A 28 4.20 -4.62 8.49
CA SER A 28 2.88 -4.42 9.12
C SER A 28 1.95 -3.49 8.36
N ASN A 29 2.40 -2.93 7.23
CA ASN A 29 1.69 -1.93 6.42
C ASN A 29 1.41 -0.60 7.16
N ASP A 30 2.24 -0.26 8.14
CA ASP A 30 2.14 1.01 8.87
C ASP A 30 2.83 2.15 8.09
N LEU A 31 2.08 2.82 7.22
CA LEU A 31 2.59 3.91 6.37
C LEU A 31 3.26 5.03 7.18
N ARG A 32 2.66 5.46 8.29
CA ARG A 32 3.23 6.51 9.15
C ARG A 32 4.53 6.03 9.79
N GLY A 33 4.55 4.79 10.25
CA GLY A 33 5.76 4.12 10.74
C GLY A 33 6.85 4.03 9.68
N VAL A 34 6.51 3.69 8.44
CA VAL A 34 7.47 3.63 7.31
C VAL A 34 8.08 5.01 7.06
N GLU A 35 7.27 6.06 6.96
CA GLU A 35 7.76 7.43 6.72
C GLU A 35 8.69 7.92 7.86
N ARG A 36 8.32 7.65 9.11
CA ARG A 36 9.13 8.01 10.28
C ARG A 36 10.42 7.21 10.33
N ASN A 37 10.32 5.88 10.27
CA ASN A 37 11.46 4.98 10.46
C ASN A 37 12.42 5.01 9.28
N HIS A 38 11.95 5.33 8.06
CA HIS A 38 12.81 5.56 6.91
C HIS A 38 13.80 6.71 7.16
N LYS A 39 13.33 7.83 7.74
CA LYS A 39 14.20 8.98 8.07
C LYS A 39 15.28 8.60 9.08
N LEU A 40 14.91 7.84 10.11
CA LEU A 40 15.85 7.34 11.12
C LEU A 40 16.86 6.37 10.50
N LEU A 41 16.40 5.46 9.65
CA LEU A 41 17.27 4.52 8.94
C LEU A 41 18.26 5.22 8.01
N LYS A 42 17.84 6.27 7.30
CA LYS A 42 18.74 7.08 6.46
C LYS A 42 19.85 7.76 7.28
N GLN A 43 19.51 8.30 8.45
CA GLN A 43 20.51 8.88 9.36
C GLN A 43 21.50 7.83 9.85
N GLU A 44 21.00 6.66 10.24
CA GLU A 44 21.84 5.54 10.68
C GLU A 44 22.78 5.06 9.56
N LEU A 45 22.27 4.87 8.33
CA LEU A 45 23.10 4.48 7.19
C LEU A 45 24.23 5.50 6.93
N ALA A 46 23.96 6.80 7.05
CA ALA A 46 24.98 7.85 6.91
C ALA A 46 26.05 7.80 8.01
N ILE A 47 25.69 7.39 9.23
CA ILE A 47 26.64 7.14 10.32
C ILE A 47 27.49 5.90 10.01
N LEU A 48 26.86 4.79 9.63
CA LEU A 48 27.53 3.53 9.34
C LEU A 48 28.52 3.65 8.16
N GLN A 49 28.19 4.43 7.13
CA GLN A 49 29.08 4.72 6.00
C GLN A 49 30.39 5.41 6.42
N LYS A 50 30.36 6.21 7.49
CA LYS A 50 31.54 6.92 8.02
C LYS A 50 32.34 6.07 9.01
N ASN A 51 31.82 4.91 9.42
CA ASN A 51 32.48 4.05 10.40
C ASN A 51 33.59 3.22 9.74
N LYS A 52 34.85 3.49 10.14
CA LYS A 52 36.04 2.81 9.60
C LYS A 52 36.05 1.30 9.89
N GLU A 53 35.47 0.85 11.00
CA GLU A 53 35.42 -0.56 11.39
C GLU A 53 34.49 -1.38 10.47
N LEU A 54 33.51 -0.70 9.84
CA LEU A 54 32.54 -1.31 8.94
C LEU A 54 32.89 -1.18 7.46
N LYS A 55 34.11 -0.72 7.12
CA LYS A 55 34.53 -0.50 5.73
C LYS A 55 34.38 -1.74 4.84
N HIS A 56 34.59 -2.94 5.38
CA HIS A 56 34.44 -4.22 4.70
C HIS A 56 33.00 -4.54 4.27
N ILE A 57 31.98 -3.91 4.87
CA ILE A 57 30.55 -4.04 4.48
C ILE A 57 29.97 -2.77 3.84
N SER A 58 30.82 -1.79 3.49
CA SER A 58 30.39 -0.52 2.88
C SER A 58 29.50 -0.70 1.65
N SER A 59 29.84 -1.64 0.77
CA SER A 59 29.04 -1.96 -0.43
C SER A 59 27.64 -2.48 -0.10
N LEU A 60 27.46 -3.19 1.01
CA LEU A 60 26.15 -3.64 1.48
C LEU A 60 25.33 -2.45 1.99
N ILE A 61 25.96 -1.54 2.73
CA ILE A 61 25.32 -0.32 3.25
C ILE A 61 24.86 0.57 2.10
N GLU A 62 25.72 0.80 1.09
CA GLU A 62 25.37 1.53 -0.14
C GLU A 62 24.23 0.87 -0.91
N LYS A 63 24.25 -0.46 -1.00
CA LYS A 63 23.15 -1.20 -1.64
C LYS A 63 21.83 -0.97 -0.90
N VAL A 64 21.80 -1.10 0.42
CA VAL A 64 20.59 -0.83 1.22
C VAL A 64 20.12 0.61 1.02
N ASP A 65 21.02 1.59 1.08
CA ASP A 65 20.68 2.99 0.86
C ASP A 65 20.07 3.24 -0.53
N SER A 66 20.64 2.62 -1.57
CA SER A 66 20.13 2.70 -2.95
C SER A 66 18.73 2.10 -3.10
N GLU A 67 18.45 0.97 -2.43
CA GLU A 67 17.15 0.31 -2.46
C GLU A 67 16.06 1.13 -1.74
N LEU A 68 16.44 2.01 -0.82
CA LEU A 68 15.52 2.87 -0.08
C LEU A 68 15.28 4.24 -0.74
N ARG A 69 16.09 4.64 -1.73
CA ARG A 69 15.95 5.93 -2.43
C ARG A 69 14.52 6.24 -2.91
N PRO A 70 13.74 5.28 -3.46
CA PRO A 70 12.37 5.58 -3.88
C PRO A 70 11.49 6.15 -2.76
N LEU A 71 11.76 5.81 -1.49
CA LEU A 71 10.99 6.30 -0.34
C LEU A 71 11.20 7.80 -0.05
N GLU A 72 12.22 8.42 -0.64
CA GLU A 72 12.42 9.88 -0.58
C GLU A 72 11.31 10.63 -1.33
N MET A 73 10.61 9.95 -2.25
CA MET A 73 9.49 10.52 -3.00
C MET A 73 8.17 10.52 -2.20
N LEU A 74 8.09 9.81 -1.08
CA LEU A 74 6.84 9.66 -0.30
C LEU A 74 6.17 11.01 0.06
N PRO A 75 6.89 12.07 0.47
CA PRO A 75 6.25 13.35 0.80
C PRO A 75 5.50 14.02 -0.35
N PHE A 76 5.80 13.66 -1.61
CA PHE A 76 5.22 14.28 -2.80
C PHE A 76 4.02 13.52 -3.37
N PHE A 77 3.67 12.39 -2.76
CA PHE A 77 2.59 11.53 -3.23
C PHE A 77 1.36 11.60 -2.32
N GLU A 78 0.19 11.45 -2.90
CA GLU A 78 -1.04 11.23 -2.16
C GLU A 78 -1.00 9.88 -1.41
N PRO A 79 -1.72 9.71 -0.28
CA PRO A 79 -1.66 8.49 0.52
C PRO A 79 -1.87 7.19 -0.29
N TYR A 80 -2.78 7.19 -1.26
CA TYR A 80 -3.04 6.02 -2.12
C TYR A 80 -1.86 5.71 -3.07
N GLN A 81 -1.16 6.73 -3.57
CA GLN A 81 0.03 6.56 -4.40
C GLN A 81 1.22 6.03 -3.58
N LYS A 82 1.39 6.52 -2.35
CA LYS A 82 2.42 6.01 -1.41
C LYS A 82 2.28 4.51 -1.21
N TYR A 83 1.06 4.02 -1.00
CA TYR A 83 0.80 2.59 -0.86
C TYR A 83 1.17 1.78 -2.12
N ILE A 84 0.92 2.29 -3.33
CA ILE A 84 1.35 1.60 -4.56
C ILE A 84 2.87 1.54 -4.70
N LEU A 85 3.57 2.62 -4.36
CA LEU A 85 5.04 2.61 -4.34
C LEU A 85 5.55 1.49 -3.42
N LEU A 86 5.02 1.39 -2.20
CA LEU A 86 5.39 0.34 -1.25
C LEU A 86 5.01 -1.07 -1.76
N ALA A 87 3.87 -1.21 -2.44
CA ALA A 87 3.46 -2.47 -3.06
C ALA A 87 4.46 -2.93 -4.14
N LYS A 88 4.94 -2.03 -5.00
CA LYS A 88 5.94 -2.32 -6.03
C LYS A 88 7.26 -2.76 -5.40
N MET A 89 7.77 -1.98 -4.45
CA MET A 89 9.02 -2.28 -3.76
C MET A 89 8.97 -3.64 -3.05
N THR A 90 7.90 -3.93 -2.32
CA THR A 90 7.75 -5.21 -1.61
C THR A 90 7.55 -6.40 -2.55
N MET A 91 6.86 -6.21 -3.69
CA MET A 91 6.72 -7.24 -4.73
C MET A 91 8.08 -7.59 -5.36
N GLU A 92 8.90 -6.60 -5.68
CA GLU A 92 10.24 -6.81 -6.25
C GLU A 92 11.13 -7.62 -5.31
N LYS A 93 10.98 -7.40 -4.00
CA LYS A 93 11.65 -8.14 -2.93
C LYS A 93 10.94 -9.44 -2.52
N ASN A 94 9.96 -9.88 -3.29
CA ASN A 94 9.22 -11.13 -3.10
C ASN A 94 8.36 -11.22 -1.83
N TYR A 95 8.04 -10.08 -1.19
CA TYR A 95 7.06 -9.99 -0.09
C TYR A 95 5.64 -9.86 -0.64
N LEU A 96 5.15 -10.91 -1.32
CA LEU A 96 3.92 -10.85 -2.12
C LEU A 96 2.66 -10.57 -1.29
N ILE A 97 2.56 -11.12 -0.07
CA ILE A 97 1.42 -10.91 0.83
C ILE A 97 1.37 -9.44 1.29
N VAL A 98 2.53 -8.88 1.64
CA VAL A 98 2.68 -7.48 2.07
C VAL A 98 2.35 -6.54 0.91
N SER A 99 2.88 -6.83 -0.29
CA SER A 99 2.55 -6.10 -1.51
C SER A 99 1.04 -6.04 -1.75
N LEU A 100 0.36 -7.18 -1.63
CA LEU A 100 -1.09 -7.23 -1.82
C LEU A 100 -1.87 -6.46 -0.75
N ALA A 101 -1.39 -6.44 0.50
CA ALA A 101 -1.99 -5.62 1.54
C ALA A 101 -1.85 -4.12 1.20
N TYR A 102 -0.69 -3.68 0.70
CA TYR A 102 -0.52 -2.32 0.23
C TYR A 102 -1.39 -1.96 -0.98
N ILE A 103 -1.57 -2.88 -1.94
CA ILE A 103 -2.50 -2.68 -3.06
C ILE A 103 -3.93 -2.48 -2.54
N PHE A 104 -4.34 -3.27 -1.54
CA PHE A 104 -5.65 -3.17 -0.92
C PHE A 104 -5.86 -1.81 -0.24
N GLU A 105 -4.89 -1.38 0.58
CA GLU A 105 -4.94 -0.08 1.25
C GLU A 105 -4.93 1.08 0.24
N SER A 106 -4.14 0.98 -0.81
CA SER A 106 -4.11 1.97 -1.89
C SER A 106 -5.49 2.16 -2.54
N LEU A 107 -6.12 1.06 -2.96
CA LEU A 107 -7.44 1.13 -3.59
C LEU A 107 -8.49 1.71 -2.63
N ARG A 108 -8.42 1.32 -1.34
CA ARG A 108 -9.30 1.85 -0.29
C ARG A 108 -9.13 3.37 -0.12
N GLU A 109 -7.90 3.85 0.03
CA GLU A 109 -7.60 5.27 0.19
C GLU A 109 -7.97 6.09 -1.05
N TYR A 110 -7.70 5.58 -2.26
CA TYR A 110 -8.10 6.28 -3.50
C TYR A 110 -9.62 6.45 -3.58
N CYS A 111 -10.35 5.38 -3.25
CA CYS A 111 -11.80 5.45 -3.22
C CYS A 111 -12.29 6.42 -2.15
N ALA A 112 -11.71 6.40 -0.95
CA ALA A 112 -12.09 7.32 0.12
C ALA A 112 -11.83 8.77 -0.27
N TYR A 113 -10.67 9.05 -0.86
CA TYR A 113 -10.28 10.36 -1.37
C TYR A 113 -11.27 10.88 -2.41
N ARG A 114 -11.52 10.12 -3.48
CA ARG A 114 -12.41 10.55 -4.57
C ARG A 114 -13.89 10.55 -4.18
N PHE A 115 -14.33 9.71 -3.25
CA PHE A 115 -15.70 9.80 -2.75
C PHE A 115 -15.94 11.04 -1.91
N LEU A 116 -14.95 11.53 -1.17
CA LEU A 116 -15.06 12.75 -0.38
C LEU A 116 -15.38 13.94 -1.27
N ASP A 117 -14.74 14.02 -2.44
CA ASP A 117 -15.01 15.01 -3.48
C ASP A 117 -16.48 15.01 -3.96
N LEU A 118 -17.17 13.87 -3.85
CA LEU A 118 -18.57 13.69 -4.27
C LEU A 118 -19.58 13.87 -3.13
N CYS A 119 -19.08 13.90 -1.89
CA CYS A 119 -19.88 13.83 -0.67
C CYS A 119 -19.57 15.01 0.25
N THR A 120 -19.19 16.16 -0.31
CA THR A 120 -18.72 17.36 0.41
C THR A 120 -19.67 17.83 1.52
N ASP A 121 -20.94 17.43 1.47
CA ASP A 121 -21.97 17.81 2.44
C ASP A 121 -22.18 16.78 3.57
N ILE A 122 -21.34 15.74 3.65
CA ILE A 122 -21.47 14.67 4.65
C ILE A 122 -20.39 14.81 5.72
N ASP A 123 -20.83 15.09 6.94
CA ASP A 123 -19.96 15.11 8.09
C ASP A 123 -19.79 13.69 8.65
N PHE A 124 -18.62 13.10 8.40
CA PHE A 124 -18.28 11.77 8.92
C PHE A 124 -17.71 11.90 10.33
N LYS A 125 -18.24 11.10 11.27
CA LYS A 125 -17.78 11.09 12.66
C LYS A 125 -16.27 10.84 12.81
N ASP A 126 -15.72 9.95 12.00
CA ASP A 126 -14.29 9.61 11.97
C ASP A 126 -13.89 8.94 10.63
N ASP A 127 -12.58 8.76 10.42
CA ASP A 127 -12.02 8.12 9.23
C ASP A 127 -12.44 6.66 9.05
N TYR A 128 -12.73 5.93 10.14
CA TYR A 128 -13.15 4.53 10.06
C TYR A 128 -14.58 4.41 9.52
N ALA A 129 -15.50 5.23 10.02
CA ALA A 129 -16.87 5.34 9.55
C ALA A 129 -16.92 5.74 8.08
N LYS A 130 -16.08 6.72 7.69
CA LYS A 130 -15.90 7.16 6.31
C LYS A 130 -15.48 6.01 5.39
N ASN A 131 -14.39 5.33 5.74
CA ASN A 131 -13.87 4.21 4.96
C ASN A 131 -14.88 3.07 4.86
N THR A 132 -15.57 2.76 5.95
CA THR A 132 -16.61 1.73 5.98
C THR A 132 -17.76 2.10 5.03
N ALA A 133 -18.23 3.34 5.03
CA ALA A 133 -19.29 3.81 4.15
C ALA A 133 -18.89 3.73 2.66
N VAL A 134 -17.68 4.19 2.32
CA VAL A 134 -17.15 4.16 0.95
C VAL A 134 -17.01 2.72 0.46
N MET A 135 -16.36 1.86 1.25
CA MET A 135 -16.14 0.47 0.86
C MET A 135 -17.44 -0.34 0.82
N ASN A 136 -18.41 -0.04 1.68
CA ASN A 136 -19.75 -0.64 1.59
C ASN A 136 -20.49 -0.21 0.32
N THR A 137 -20.37 1.06 -0.07
CA THR A 137 -20.95 1.59 -1.30
C THR A 137 -20.35 0.90 -2.53
N ILE A 138 -19.04 0.64 -2.51
CA ILE A 138 -18.33 -0.10 -3.57
C ILE A 138 -18.73 -1.59 -3.59
N ASN A 139 -18.91 -2.21 -2.41
CA ASN A 139 -19.11 -3.65 -2.29
C ASN A 139 -20.56 -4.14 -2.50
N ASN A 140 -21.57 -3.46 -1.96
CA ASN A 140 -22.88 -4.09 -1.70
C ASN A 140 -24.09 -3.15 -1.84
N PHE A 141 -24.42 -2.68 -3.04
CA PHE A 141 -25.66 -1.89 -3.21
C PHE A 141 -26.96 -2.73 -3.23
N ARG A 142 -26.91 -4.04 -3.57
CA ARG A 142 -28.15 -4.87 -3.69
C ARG A 142 -28.79 -5.26 -2.36
N GLN A 143 -28.08 -5.14 -1.24
CA GLN A 143 -28.54 -5.64 0.08
C GLN A 143 -28.29 -4.64 1.24
N ALA A 144 -27.98 -3.38 0.96
CA ALA A 144 -27.67 -2.41 2.02
C ALA A 144 -28.91 -2.02 2.84
N LYS A 145 -29.24 -2.83 3.86
CA LYS A 145 -30.05 -2.46 5.02
C LYS A 145 -29.14 -1.91 6.12
N PHE A 146 -28.44 -0.80 5.88
CA PHE A 146 -27.81 0.01 6.94
C PHE A 146 -27.57 1.43 6.42
N GLY A 147 -28.00 2.45 7.16
CA GLY A 147 -27.76 3.87 6.87
C GLY A 147 -28.58 4.44 5.69
N ILE A 148 -29.88 4.63 5.89
CA ILE A 148 -30.86 4.94 4.84
C ILE A 148 -30.64 6.31 4.15
N GLU A 149 -29.94 7.27 4.75
CA GLU A 149 -29.85 8.63 4.18
C GLU A 149 -28.66 8.84 3.23
N ILE A 150 -27.45 8.41 3.63
CA ILE A 150 -26.23 8.48 2.80
C ILE A 150 -26.47 7.73 1.48
N LEU A 151 -26.92 6.47 1.55
CA LEU A 151 -27.18 5.66 0.35
C LEU A 151 -28.31 6.17 -0.55
N LYS A 152 -29.30 6.93 -0.03
CA LYS A 152 -30.41 7.47 -0.84
C LYS A 152 -29.94 8.59 -1.78
N LYS A 153 -29.12 9.53 -1.31
CA LYS A 153 -28.50 10.56 -2.16
C LYS A 153 -27.49 9.94 -3.13
N HIS A 154 -26.73 8.91 -2.69
CA HIS A 154 -25.77 8.21 -3.56
C HIS A 154 -26.38 7.26 -4.58
N LYS A 155 -27.66 6.87 -4.48
CA LYS A 155 -28.33 6.10 -5.54
C LYS A 155 -28.25 6.81 -6.89
N GLY A 156 -28.46 8.13 -6.90
CA GLY A 156 -28.38 8.95 -8.11
C GLY A 156 -26.96 9.00 -8.68
N ILE A 157 -25.97 9.29 -7.82
CA ILE A 157 -24.55 9.35 -8.18
C ILE A 157 -24.07 8.01 -8.74
N TYR A 158 -24.38 6.90 -8.06
CA TYR A 158 -24.03 5.56 -8.53
C TYR A 158 -24.71 5.21 -9.86
N GLN A 159 -26.01 5.51 -10.02
CA GLN A 159 -26.73 5.19 -11.25
C GLN A 159 -26.15 5.93 -12.46
N LYS A 160 -25.81 7.20 -12.29
CA LYS A 160 -25.16 8.02 -13.33
C LYS A 160 -23.75 7.54 -13.68
N ASN A 161 -23.02 6.95 -12.72
CA ASN A 161 -21.60 6.58 -12.86
C ASN A 161 -21.36 5.08 -12.63
N LYS A 162 -22.33 4.27 -13.03
CA LYS A 162 -22.38 2.83 -12.72
C LYS A 162 -21.19 2.06 -13.28
N THR A 163 -20.61 2.55 -14.39
CA THR A 163 -19.50 1.89 -15.09
C THR A 163 -18.21 2.01 -14.29
N GLU A 164 -17.95 3.20 -13.76
CA GLU A 164 -16.79 3.59 -12.96
C GLU A 164 -16.75 2.79 -11.66
N PHE A 165 -17.87 2.78 -10.92
CA PHE A 165 -18.01 2.00 -9.70
C PHE A 165 -17.89 0.50 -9.94
N LYS A 166 -18.41 -0.02 -11.08
CA LYS A 166 -18.22 -1.43 -11.46
C LYS A 166 -16.76 -1.75 -11.75
N ARG A 167 -15.99 -0.84 -12.36
CA ARG A 167 -14.56 -1.02 -12.64
C ARG A 167 -13.77 -1.16 -11.34
N VAL A 168 -14.00 -0.24 -10.39
CA VAL A 168 -13.42 -0.28 -9.03
C VAL A 168 -13.80 -1.57 -8.30
N ARG A 169 -15.09 -1.92 -8.27
CA ARG A 169 -15.57 -3.13 -7.58
C ARG A 169 -14.95 -4.41 -8.12
N LYS A 170 -14.84 -4.55 -9.45
CA LYS A 170 -14.20 -5.72 -10.07
C LYS A 170 -12.75 -5.86 -9.61
N LEU A 171 -12.01 -4.76 -9.53
CA LEU A 171 -10.63 -4.75 -9.09
C LEU A 171 -10.51 -5.10 -7.60
N TYR A 172 -11.37 -4.51 -6.77
CA TYR A 172 -11.45 -4.84 -5.34
C TYR A 172 -11.70 -6.34 -5.09
N GLU A 173 -12.69 -6.92 -5.79
CA GLU A 173 -12.97 -8.35 -5.68
C GLU A 173 -11.81 -9.22 -6.17
N LYS A 174 -11.08 -8.78 -7.22
CA LYS A 174 -9.86 -9.47 -7.67
C LYS A 174 -8.79 -9.48 -6.57
N ILE A 175 -8.51 -8.33 -5.97
CA ILE A 175 -7.54 -8.17 -4.87
C ILE A 175 -7.95 -9.05 -3.67
N ARG A 176 -9.21 -8.96 -3.24
CA ARG A 176 -9.74 -9.73 -2.10
C ARG A 176 -9.64 -11.23 -2.31
N LYS A 177 -10.04 -11.73 -3.49
CA LYS A 177 -9.93 -13.16 -3.84
C LYS A 177 -8.47 -13.61 -3.81
N ARG A 178 -7.55 -12.82 -4.36
CA ARG A 178 -6.13 -13.14 -4.36
C ARG A 178 -5.54 -13.17 -2.94
N ARG A 179 -5.96 -12.25 -2.07
CA ARG A 179 -5.51 -12.20 -0.68
C ARG A 179 -5.93 -13.44 0.07
N ASN A 180 -7.19 -13.85 -0.11
CA ASN A 180 -7.70 -15.07 0.50
C ASN A 180 -6.98 -16.32 -0.08
N ALA A 181 -6.74 -16.37 -1.39
CA ALA A 181 -6.01 -17.49 -2.00
C ALA A 181 -4.57 -17.63 -1.49
N LEU A 182 -3.86 -16.51 -1.28
CA LEU A 182 -2.51 -16.50 -0.71
C LEU A 182 -2.50 -16.85 0.79
N ALA A 183 -3.49 -16.37 1.55
CA ALA A 183 -3.62 -16.68 2.97
C ALA A 183 -3.93 -18.16 3.25
N HIS A 184 -4.64 -18.83 2.33
CA HIS A 184 -5.04 -20.23 2.47
C HIS A 184 -4.10 -21.24 1.78
N ILE A 185 -2.92 -20.81 1.31
CA ILE A 185 -1.88 -21.64 0.66
C ILE A 185 -2.52 -22.72 -0.24
N ASN A 186 -3.24 -22.31 -1.28
CA ASN A 186 -3.52 -23.25 -2.36
C ASN A 186 -2.21 -23.51 -3.10
N THR A 187 -1.65 -24.70 -2.91
CA THR A 187 -0.39 -25.23 -3.46
C THR A 187 -0.33 -25.32 -4.99
N SER A 188 -1.38 -24.88 -5.70
CA SER A 188 -1.52 -25.03 -7.14
C SER A 188 -1.05 -23.83 -7.97
N SER A 189 -0.72 -22.69 -7.35
CA SER A 189 -0.29 -21.48 -8.09
C SER A 189 1.23 -21.34 -8.10
N ASN A 190 1.85 -21.28 -9.28
CA ASN A 190 3.27 -20.98 -9.42
C ASN A 190 3.58 -19.56 -8.88
N PHE A 191 4.70 -19.40 -8.19
CA PHE A 191 5.15 -18.13 -7.61
C PHE A 191 5.25 -17.02 -8.66
N GLU A 192 5.76 -17.33 -9.85
CA GLU A 192 5.88 -16.36 -10.94
C GLU A 192 4.51 -15.92 -11.48
N ASP A 193 3.52 -16.81 -11.50
CA ASP A 193 2.15 -16.45 -11.90
C ASP A 193 1.51 -15.49 -10.89
N ILE A 194 1.82 -15.64 -9.61
CA ILE A 194 1.37 -14.71 -8.56
C ILE A 194 2.01 -13.34 -8.77
N LYS A 195 3.32 -13.29 -9.02
CA LYS A 195 4.05 -12.03 -9.25
C LYS A 195 3.54 -11.30 -10.49
N LYS A 196 3.30 -12.03 -11.58
CA LYS A 196 2.71 -11.49 -12.82
C LYS A 196 1.32 -10.91 -12.55
N ASP A 197 0.45 -11.65 -11.88
CA ASP A 197 -0.90 -11.19 -11.57
C ASP A 197 -0.91 -9.97 -10.65
N LEU A 198 0.00 -9.89 -9.67
CA LEU A 198 0.16 -8.71 -8.83
C LEU A 198 0.59 -7.48 -9.64
N ARG A 199 1.53 -7.65 -10.59
CA ARG A 199 1.91 -6.57 -11.51
C ARG A 199 0.72 -6.07 -12.32
N GLU A 200 -0.08 -6.97 -12.90
CA GLU A 200 -1.29 -6.60 -13.64
C GLU A 200 -2.33 -5.90 -12.74
N ILE A 201 -2.42 -6.27 -11.47
CA ILE A 201 -3.32 -5.61 -10.50
C ILE A 201 -2.81 -4.20 -10.22
N ILE A 202 -1.51 -4.03 -9.96
CA ILE A 202 -0.88 -2.71 -9.74
C ILE A 202 -1.15 -1.79 -10.92
N GLU A 203 -0.86 -2.24 -12.15
CA GLU A 203 -1.11 -1.46 -13.37
C GLU A 203 -2.58 -1.06 -13.51
N LYS A 204 -3.51 -1.94 -13.16
CA LYS A 204 -4.95 -1.63 -13.19
C LYS A 204 -5.37 -0.64 -12.12
N VAL A 205 -4.75 -0.68 -10.93
CA VAL A 205 -5.01 0.30 -9.86
C VAL A 205 -4.46 1.67 -10.28
N GLU A 206 -3.23 1.74 -10.77
CA GLU A 206 -2.64 2.99 -11.27
C GLU A 206 -3.46 3.57 -12.43
N GLY A 207 -3.92 2.74 -13.37
CA GLY A 207 -4.82 3.19 -14.42
C GLY A 207 -6.15 3.76 -13.92
N LEU A 208 -6.62 3.44 -12.70
CA LEU A 208 -7.77 4.16 -12.11
C LEU A 208 -7.40 5.58 -11.69
N PHE A 209 -6.17 5.77 -11.22
CA PHE A 209 -5.67 7.05 -10.75
C PHE A 209 -5.50 8.00 -11.93
N ASP A 210 -4.83 7.52 -12.99
CA ASP A 210 -4.52 8.30 -14.19
C ASP A 210 -5.79 8.67 -14.98
N ASP A 211 -6.73 7.74 -15.11
CA ASP A 211 -8.01 8.00 -15.79
C ASP A 211 -8.95 8.87 -14.94
N GLU A 212 -8.65 9.04 -13.66
CA GLU A 212 -9.48 9.70 -12.65
C GLU A 212 -10.92 9.14 -12.60
N VAL A 213 -11.05 7.80 -12.58
CA VAL A 213 -12.31 7.07 -12.76
C VAL A 213 -13.44 7.51 -11.80
N LEU A 214 -13.13 8.08 -10.64
CA LEU A 214 -14.13 8.60 -9.70
C LEU A 214 -14.17 10.14 -9.59
N ALA A 215 -13.25 10.86 -10.24
CA ALA A 215 -13.25 12.34 -10.22
C ALA A 215 -14.14 12.92 -11.33
N LYS A 216 -14.29 12.23 -12.46
CA LYS A 216 -15.10 12.66 -13.61
C LYS A 216 -16.59 12.33 -13.47
N ILE A 217 -17.07 12.27 -12.24
CA ILE A 217 -18.45 11.95 -11.94
C ILE A 217 -19.31 13.19 -12.18
N ILE A 218 -20.21 13.10 -13.17
CA ILE A 218 -21.14 14.18 -13.50
C ILE A 218 -22.27 14.16 -12.45
N VAL A 219 -22.28 15.16 -11.57
CA VAL A 219 -23.31 15.38 -10.54
C VAL A 219 -24.58 15.94 -11.16
#